data_AF-A0A354TLF3-F1
#
_entry.id   AF-A0A354TLF3-F1
#
_cell.length_a   1.000
_cell.length_b   1.000
_cell.length_c   1.000
_cell.angle_alpha   90.00
_cell.angle_beta   90.00
_cell.angle_gamma   90.00
#
_symmetry.space_group_name_H-M   'P 1'
#
loop_
_entity.id
_entity.type
_entity.pdbx_description
1 polymer ?
#
loop_
_entity_poly.entity_id
_entity_poly.type
_entity_poly.pdbx_seq_one_letter_code
_entity_poly.pdbx_strand_id
1 'polypeptide(L)'
;RAGYAVAAAASNVAAVNGVGEAWSRAMALGIADPNPYDGIEADKVDLWTYDHYHASHYGYYLEALVVFGNLTGLDPRSLGENECSAYELGMSRNQVRMLQQAAFDQLESEDRVTANPLELPRPVAAQRCN
;
A
#
# COMPACT_ATOMS: atom_id res chain seq x y z
N ARG A 1 -3.01 10.29 15.39
CA ARG A 1 -3.27 11.30 14.33
C ARG A 1 -3.09 12.77 14.74
N ALA A 2 -3.39 13.20 15.98
CA ALA A 2 -3.35 14.64 16.34
C ALA A 2 -2.04 15.37 15.98
N GLY A 3 -0.87 14.79 16.26
CA GLY A 3 0.42 15.39 15.87
C GLY A 3 0.60 15.54 14.35
N TYR A 4 0.17 14.55 13.57
CA TYR A 4 0.22 14.62 12.10
C TYR A 4 -0.75 15.67 11.53
N ALA A 5 -1.92 15.86 12.15
CA ALA A 5 -2.83 16.93 11.76
C ALA A 5 -2.22 18.33 11.99
N VAL A 6 -1.48 18.51 13.08
CA VAL A 6 -0.73 19.75 13.33
C VAL A 6 0.36 19.95 12.27
N ALA A 7 1.10 18.90 11.92
CA ALA A 7 2.12 18.97 10.88
C ALA A 7 1.52 19.30 9.50
N ALA A 8 0.39 18.68 9.14
CA ALA A 8 -0.29 18.91 7.87
C ALA A 8 -0.84 20.34 7.72
N ALA A 9 -1.10 21.04 8.83
CA ALA A 9 -1.56 22.44 8.81
C ALA A 9 -0.42 23.46 8.64
N ALA A 10 0.85 23.03 8.68
CA ALA A 10 1.98 23.93 8.50
C ALA A 10 2.11 24.37 7.04
N SER A 11 2.33 25.67 6.80
CA SER A 11 2.32 26.26 5.45
C SER A 11 3.42 25.75 4.51
N ASN A 12 4.47 25.13 5.05
CA ASN A 12 5.59 24.57 4.29
C ASN A 12 5.51 23.04 4.14
N VAL A 13 4.40 22.41 4.54
CA VAL A 13 4.18 20.97 4.41
C VAL A 13 3.18 20.72 3.29
N ALA A 14 3.60 20.01 2.24
CA ALA A 14 2.73 19.68 1.11
C ALA A 14 1.71 18.58 1.45
N ALA A 15 2.12 17.61 2.27
CA ALA A 15 1.31 16.53 2.79
C ALA A 15 2.05 15.77 3.91
N VAL A 16 1.30 14.99 4.68
CA VAL A 16 1.83 13.92 5.53
C VAL A 16 1.51 12.60 4.84
N ASN A 17 2.49 11.69 4.77
CA ASN A 17 2.23 10.34 4.26
C ASN A 17 1.43 9.54 5.29
N GLY A 18 0.15 9.25 5.00
CA GLY A 18 -0.75 8.46 5.84
C GLY A 18 -0.43 6.95 5.86
N VAL A 19 0.84 6.57 6.08
CA VAL A 19 1.29 5.16 6.04
C VAL A 19 0.63 4.33 7.14
N GLY A 20 0.55 4.87 8.37
CA GLY A 20 -0.10 4.18 9.49
C GLY A 20 -1.61 4.03 9.29
N GLU A 21 -2.25 4.99 8.63
CA GLU A 21 -3.65 4.90 8.23
C GLU A 21 -3.86 3.86 7.12
N ALA A 22 -3.01 3.82 6.10
CA ALA A 22 -3.04 2.79 5.06
C ALA A 22 -2.83 1.38 5.66
N TRP A 23 -1.93 1.25 6.63
CA TRP A 23 -1.69 0.03 7.39
C TRP A 23 -2.94 -0.45 8.13
N SER A 24 -3.56 0.46 8.89
CA SER A 24 -4.80 0.17 9.62
C SER A 24 -5.95 -0.15 8.66
N ARG A 25 -5.99 0.53 7.51
CA ARG A 25 -6.97 0.28 6.45
C ARG A 25 -6.81 -1.10 5.83
N ALA A 26 -5.58 -1.55 5.56
CA ALA A 26 -5.33 -2.89 5.04
C ALA A 26 -5.88 -3.98 5.98
N MET A 27 -5.79 -3.80 7.30
CA MET A 27 -6.43 -4.70 8.27
C MET A 27 -7.94 -4.62 8.24
N ALA A 28 -8.49 -3.39 8.22
CA ALA A 28 -9.94 -3.19 8.19
C ALA A 28 -10.60 -3.76 6.91
N LEU A 29 -9.87 -3.78 5.80
CA LEU A 29 -10.28 -4.38 4.53
C LEU A 29 -10.09 -5.91 4.49
N GLY A 30 -9.52 -6.51 5.54
CA GLY A 30 -9.22 -7.94 5.60
C GLY A 30 -8.06 -8.38 4.71
N ILE A 31 -7.24 -7.44 4.24
CA ILE A 31 -6.06 -7.71 3.40
C ILE A 31 -4.89 -8.17 4.27
N ALA A 32 -4.72 -7.51 5.42
CA ALA A 32 -3.67 -7.79 6.39
C ALA A 32 -4.22 -8.44 7.65
N ASP A 33 -3.44 -9.36 8.22
CA ASP A 33 -3.71 -9.85 9.56
C ASP A 33 -3.57 -8.70 10.58
N PRO A 34 -4.50 -8.53 11.54
CA PRO A 34 -4.40 -7.47 12.54
C PRO A 34 -3.52 -7.83 13.75
N ASN A 35 -3.17 -9.10 13.95
CA ASN A 35 -2.44 -9.56 15.11
C ASN A 35 -1.13 -10.25 14.73
N PRO A 36 0.03 -9.60 14.91
CA PRO A 36 1.30 -10.21 14.53
C PRO A 36 1.73 -11.37 15.43
N TYR A 37 1.00 -11.67 16.52
CA TYR A 37 1.43 -12.61 17.56
C TYR A 37 0.71 -13.97 17.56
N ASP A 38 -0.28 -14.20 16.70
CA ASP A 38 -1.09 -15.44 16.68
C ASP A 38 -0.99 -16.23 15.36
N GLY A 39 -0.05 -15.84 14.50
CA GLY A 39 0.15 -16.44 13.18
C GLY A 39 -0.39 -15.53 12.08
N ILE A 40 -0.68 -16.11 10.91
CA ILE A 40 -1.28 -15.39 9.79
C ILE A 40 -2.56 -16.12 9.42
N GLU A 41 -3.69 -15.42 9.48
CA GLU A 41 -4.96 -15.92 8.99
C GLU A 41 -4.88 -16.26 7.49
N ALA A 42 -5.67 -17.25 7.06
CA ALA A 42 -5.71 -17.65 5.66
C ALA A 42 -6.06 -16.47 4.73
N ASP A 43 -5.41 -16.44 3.57
CA ASP A 43 -5.58 -15.43 2.52
C ASP A 43 -5.20 -13.98 2.88
N LYS A 44 -4.60 -13.74 4.05
CA LYS A 44 -4.07 -12.42 4.45
C LYS A 44 -2.55 -12.31 4.30
N VAL A 45 -2.06 -11.09 4.25
CA VAL A 45 -0.62 -10.79 4.38
C VAL A 45 -0.27 -10.41 5.81
N ASP A 46 0.96 -10.70 6.20
CA ASP A 46 1.56 -10.13 7.41
C ASP A 46 2.30 -8.86 7.04
N LEU A 47 1.84 -7.71 7.54
CA LEU A 47 2.52 -6.44 7.30
C LEU A 47 3.78 -6.28 8.15
N TRP A 48 3.93 -7.05 9.23
CA TRP A 48 5.09 -7.01 10.11
C TRP A 48 6.12 -8.08 9.74
N THR A 49 7.38 -7.78 10.01
CA THR A 49 8.46 -8.77 9.92
C THR A 49 8.53 -9.61 11.19
N TYR A 50 9.52 -10.50 11.24
CA TYR A 50 9.73 -11.47 12.32
C TYR A 50 9.83 -10.91 13.74
N ASP A 51 10.06 -9.60 13.90
CA ASP A 51 10.15 -8.94 15.20
C ASP A 51 8.85 -8.25 15.64
N HIS A 52 7.80 -8.33 14.81
CA HIS A 52 6.48 -7.76 15.05
C HIS A 52 6.48 -6.24 15.26
N TYR A 53 7.55 -5.56 14.82
CA TYR A 53 7.73 -4.12 14.99
C TYR A 53 8.04 -3.44 13.66
N HIS A 54 8.97 -3.98 12.87
CA HIS A 54 9.28 -3.45 11.55
C HIS A 54 8.36 -4.01 10.47
N ALA A 55 8.29 -3.32 9.35
CA ALA A 55 7.52 -3.78 8.21
C ALA A 55 8.15 -5.02 7.54
N SER A 56 7.30 -5.92 7.09
CA SER A 56 7.65 -6.96 6.12
C SER A 56 7.79 -6.35 4.72
N HIS A 57 8.10 -7.19 3.72
CA HIS A 57 8.06 -6.77 2.32
C HIS A 57 6.67 -6.29 1.89
N TYR A 58 5.58 -6.84 2.45
CA TYR A 58 4.22 -6.32 2.21
C TYR A 58 4.00 -4.96 2.84
N GLY A 59 4.46 -4.77 4.09
CA GLY A 59 4.36 -3.48 4.79
C GLY A 59 5.17 -2.37 4.09
N TYR A 60 6.41 -2.65 3.69
CA TYR A 60 7.23 -1.68 2.96
C TYR A 60 6.72 -1.41 1.56
N TYR A 61 6.12 -2.40 0.88
CA TYR A 61 5.45 -2.15 -0.40
C TYR A 61 4.25 -1.21 -0.25
N LEU A 62 3.42 -1.43 0.78
CA LEU A 62 2.30 -0.53 1.10
C LEU A 62 2.77 0.90 1.40
N GLU A 63 3.83 1.05 2.21
CA GLU A 63 4.47 2.35 2.45
C GLU A 63 4.91 3.01 1.14
N ALA A 64 5.64 2.27 0.29
CA ALA A 64 6.14 2.77 -0.97
C ALA A 64 5.02 3.25 -1.90
N LEU A 65 3.88 2.55 -1.93
CA LEU A 65 2.71 2.95 -2.72
C LEU A 65 2.08 4.26 -2.21
N VAL A 66 1.99 4.45 -0.89
CA VAL A 66 1.50 5.70 -0.29
C VAL A 66 2.45 6.85 -0.61
N VAL A 67 3.76 6.63 -0.49
CA VAL A 67 4.77 7.64 -0.86
C VAL A 67 4.70 7.97 -2.35
N PHE A 68 4.59 6.95 -3.22
CA PHE A 68 4.43 7.12 -4.66
C PHE A 68 3.24 8.01 -4.99
N GLY A 69 2.06 7.72 -4.45
CA GLY A 69 0.87 8.51 -4.72
C GLY A 69 0.98 9.95 -4.20
N ASN A 70 1.56 10.15 -3.02
CA ASN A 70 1.75 11.50 -2.47
C ASN A 70 2.77 12.34 -3.23
N LEU A 71 3.83 11.73 -3.76
CA LEU A 71 4.87 12.42 -4.53
C LEU A 71 4.46 12.69 -5.98
N THR A 72 3.69 11.80 -6.59
CA THR A 72 3.37 11.86 -8.01
C THR A 72 1.96 12.36 -8.31
N GLY A 73 1.03 12.25 -7.35
CA GLY A 73 -0.40 12.45 -7.56
C GLY A 73 -1.07 11.34 -8.40
N LEU A 74 -0.36 10.26 -8.71
CA LEU A 74 -0.88 9.15 -9.51
C LEU A 74 -1.56 8.10 -8.64
N ASP A 75 -2.61 7.49 -9.17
CA ASP A 75 -3.24 6.31 -8.59
C ASP A 75 -2.21 5.17 -8.45
N PRO A 76 -1.90 4.65 -7.26
CA PRO A 76 -0.95 3.54 -7.10
C PRO A 76 -1.37 2.28 -7.88
N ARG A 77 -2.65 2.11 -8.20
CA ARG A 77 -3.16 1.01 -9.04
C ARG A 77 -2.81 1.18 -10.51
N SER A 78 -2.29 2.34 -10.93
CA SER A 78 -1.76 2.54 -12.28
C SER A 78 -0.47 1.75 -12.53
N LEU A 79 0.20 1.28 -11.47
CA LEU A 79 1.34 0.36 -11.57
C LEU A 79 0.92 -1.04 -12.01
N GLY A 80 -0.32 -1.43 -11.69
CA GLY A 80 -0.94 -2.69 -12.06
C GLY A 80 -0.50 -3.88 -11.22
N GLU A 81 -1.27 -4.96 -11.28
CA GLU A 81 -1.04 -6.20 -10.51
C GLU A 81 0.22 -6.99 -10.93
N ASN A 82 0.89 -6.56 -12.00
CA ASN A 82 2.12 -7.17 -12.54
C ASN A 82 3.35 -6.27 -12.32
N GLU A 83 3.28 -5.33 -11.37
CA GLU A 83 4.38 -4.44 -11.03
C GLU A 83 5.65 -5.25 -10.69
N CYS A 84 6.77 -4.90 -11.34
CA CYS A 84 7.95 -5.75 -11.37
C CYS A 84 8.64 -5.83 -10.00
N SER A 85 8.65 -4.75 -9.22
CA SER A 85 9.27 -4.72 -7.89
C SER A 85 8.52 -5.65 -6.94
N ALA A 86 7.19 -5.63 -6.95
CA ALA A 86 6.36 -6.55 -6.18
C ALA A 86 6.55 -8.00 -6.61
N TYR A 87 6.76 -8.24 -7.91
CA TYR A 87 7.13 -9.57 -8.42
C TYR A 87 8.49 -10.03 -7.87
N GLU A 88 9.51 -9.18 -7.88
CA GLU A 88 10.84 -9.49 -7.30
C GLU A 88 10.77 -9.69 -5.77
N LEU A 89 9.82 -9.03 -5.09
CA LEU A 89 9.51 -9.26 -3.68
C LEU A 89 8.72 -10.55 -3.41
N GLY A 90 8.40 -11.34 -4.44
CA GLY A 90 7.73 -12.63 -4.31
C GLY A 90 6.22 -12.54 -4.09
N MET A 91 5.60 -11.38 -4.35
CA MET A 91 4.17 -11.20 -4.16
C MET A 91 3.37 -11.83 -5.31
N SER A 92 2.24 -12.44 -4.96
CA SER A 92 1.22 -12.82 -5.94
C SER A 92 0.50 -11.56 -6.47
N ARG A 93 0.00 -11.63 -7.71
CA ARG A 93 -0.79 -10.54 -8.31
C ARG A 93 -1.96 -10.10 -7.44
N ASN A 94 -2.59 -11.04 -6.72
CA ASN A 94 -3.69 -10.73 -5.82
C ASN A 94 -3.22 -9.86 -4.65
N GLN A 95 -2.09 -10.19 -4.02
CA GLN A 95 -1.51 -9.39 -2.94
C GLN A 95 -1.12 -7.99 -3.45
N VAL A 96 -0.51 -7.90 -4.63
CA VAL A 96 -0.17 -6.61 -5.26
C VAL A 96 -1.42 -5.75 -5.46
N ARG A 97 -2.45 -6.31 -6.09
CA ARG A 97 -3.73 -5.62 -6.33
C ARG A 97 -4.37 -5.12 -5.04
N MET A 98 -4.42 -5.96 -4.01
CA MET A 98 -5.02 -5.60 -2.72
C MET A 98 -4.23 -4.49 -2.01
N LEU A 99 -2.90 -4.56 -2.00
CA LEU A 99 -2.07 -3.51 -1.39
C LEU A 99 -2.14 -2.19 -2.17
N GLN A 100 -2.17 -2.23 -3.50
CA GLN A 100 -2.44 -1.04 -4.32
C GLN A 100 -3.82 -0.44 -4.05
N GLN A 101 -4.84 -1.28 -3.83
CA GLN A 101 -6.18 -0.81 -3.46
C GLN A 101 -6.18 -0.15 -2.07
N ALA A 102 -5.54 -0.76 -1.06
CA ALA A 102 -5.45 -0.17 0.27
C ALA A 102 -4.72 1.19 0.26
N ALA A 103 -3.64 1.30 -0.50
CA ALA A 103 -2.93 2.58 -0.70
C ALA A 103 -3.82 3.61 -1.40
N PHE A 104 -4.49 3.22 -2.48
CA PHE A 104 -5.41 4.10 -3.21
C PHE A 104 -6.52 4.62 -2.30
N ASP A 105 -7.21 3.74 -1.58
CA ASP A 105 -8.33 4.11 -0.71
C ASP A 105 -7.89 5.10 0.37
N GLN A 106 -6.66 4.96 0.88
CA GLN A 106 -6.12 5.91 1.84
C GLN A 106 -5.82 7.27 1.20
N LEU A 107 -5.10 7.27 0.07
CA LEU A 107 -4.73 8.48 -0.65
C LEU A 107 -5.95 9.25 -1.18
N GLU A 108 -6.95 8.54 -1.71
CA GLU A 108 -8.22 9.11 -2.17
C GLU A 108 -8.98 9.77 -1.00
N SER A 109 -9.02 9.12 0.17
CA SER A 109 -9.67 9.72 1.36
C SER A 109 -9.00 10.99 1.88
N GLU A 110 -7.81 11.29 1.37
CA GLU A 110 -7.02 12.49 1.67
C GLU A 110 -6.92 13.44 0.45
N ASP A 111 -7.75 13.21 -0.58
CA ASP A 111 -7.79 13.96 -1.84
C ASP A 111 -6.42 14.05 -2.55
N ARG A 112 -5.55 13.03 -2.38
CA ARG A 112 -4.17 13.02 -2.89
C ARG A 112 -4.05 12.50 -4.31
N VAL A 113 -4.98 11.64 -4.72
CA VAL A 113 -4.99 10.98 -6.03
C VAL A 113 -6.42 10.92 -6.56
N THR A 114 -6.56 10.72 -7.86
CA THR A 114 -7.85 10.42 -8.51
C THR A 114 -7.77 9.03 -9.12
N ALA A 115 -8.89 8.30 -9.13
CA ALA A 115 -8.96 6.96 -9.70
C ALA A 115 -8.50 6.94 -11.17
N ASN A 116 -7.46 6.16 -11.45
CA ASN A 116 -6.96 5.88 -12.79
C ASN A 116 -6.16 4.55 -12.78
N PRO A 117 -6.81 3.43 -12.43
CA PRO A 117 -6.14 2.14 -12.33
C PRO A 117 -5.69 1.63 -13.71
N LEU A 118 -4.64 0.82 -13.74
CA LEU A 118 -4.23 0.13 -14.96
C LEU A 118 -5.17 -1.06 -15.20
N GLU A 119 -6.06 -0.94 -16.18
CA GLU A 119 -6.93 -2.02 -16.63
C GLU A 119 -6.30 -2.80 -17.79
N LEU A 120 -6.02 -4.08 -17.56
CA LEU A 120 -5.52 -4.97 -18.60
C LEU A 120 -6.68 -5.66 -19.31
N PRO A 121 -6.72 -5.68 -20.66
CA PRO A 121 -7.81 -6.31 -21.40
C PRO A 121 -7.86 -7.84 -21.24
N ARG A 122 -6.75 -8.43 -20.76
CA ARG A 122 -6.62 -9.84 -20.41
C ARG A 122 -5.50 -10.03 -19.38
N PRO A 123 -5.55 -11.08 -18.56
CA PRO A 123 -4.45 -11.40 -17.66
C PRO A 123 -3.15 -11.67 -18.43
N VAL A 124 -2.05 -11.07 -17.98
CA VAL A 124 -0.69 -11.36 -18.46
C VAL A 124 0.17 -11.83 -17.30
N ALA A 125 1.31 -12.45 -17.62
CA ALA A 125 2.28 -12.87 -16.63
C ALA A 125 3.08 -11.66 -16.12
N ALA A 126 3.35 -11.63 -14.82
CA ALA A 126 4.32 -10.70 -14.24
C ALA A 126 5.72 -10.98 -14.79
N GLN A 127 6.52 -9.93 -14.93
CA GLN A 127 7.87 -9.98 -15.48
C GLN A 127 8.86 -9.39 -14.48
N ARG A 128 10.11 -9.86 -14.57
CA ARG A 128 11.23 -9.27 -13.82
C ARG A 128 11.43 -7.81 -14.19
N CYS A 129 12.02 -7.05 -13.28
CA CYS A 129 12.49 -5.70 -13.62
C CYS A 129 13.65 -5.79 -14.63
N ASN A 130 13.74 -4.83 -15.55
CA ASN A 130 14.79 -4.73 -16.58
C ASN A 130 15.97 -3.86 -16.15
#